data_AF-A0A7S3K5N0-F1
#
_entry.id   AF-A0A7S3K5N0-F1
#
_cell.length_a   1.000
_cell.length_b   1.000
_cell.length_c   1.000
_cell.angle_alpha   90.00
_cell.angle_beta   90.00
_cell.angle_gamma   90.00
#
_symmetry.space_group_name_H-M   'P 1'
#
loop_
_entity.id
_entity.type
_entity.pdbx_description
1 polymer ?
#
loop_
_entity_poly.entity_id
_entity_poly.type
_entity_poly.pdbx_seq_one_letter_code
_entity_poly.pdbx_strand_id
1 'polypeptide(L)'
;RVNSIDFELASIDSDKTIGVVMRSEGKLNSDRFSAQAAMLYSTPDGDRKLRIINLILPVADKLSNVLRYVDQEALTHCFIKESLSFMGHKKVVEIKEFIT
;
A
#
# COMPACT_ATOMS: atom_id res chain seq x y z
N ARG A 1 19.67 9.24 -6.71
CA ARG A 1 18.31 9.65 -7.08
C ARG A 1 17.41 8.50 -6.67
N VAL A 2 16.85 8.54 -5.46
CA VAL A 2 15.97 7.47 -4.97
C VAL A 2 14.66 7.62 -5.75
N ASN A 3 14.38 6.70 -6.67
CA ASN A 3 13.03 6.58 -7.19
C ASN A 3 12.17 6.16 -5.99
N SER A 4 11.10 6.89 -5.71
CA SER A 4 10.16 6.64 -4.61
C SER A 4 9.35 5.34 -4.76
N ILE A 5 9.80 4.43 -5.63
CA ILE A 5 9.16 3.16 -6.00
C ILE A 5 9.88 1.99 -5.32
N ASP A 6 11.17 2.13 -5.01
CA ASP A 6 11.99 1.09 -4.41
C ASP A 6 12.33 1.44 -2.96
N PHE A 7 12.29 0.45 -2.08
CA PHE A 7 12.77 0.57 -0.70
C PHE A 7 13.43 -0.73 -0.26
N GLU A 8 14.35 -0.61 0.70
CA GLU A 8 15.06 -1.74 1.27
C GLU A 8 14.60 -1.97 2.71
N LEU A 9 14.49 -3.25 3.08
CA LEU A 9 14.20 -3.68 4.44
C LEU A 9 15.32 -4.61 4.90
N ALA A 10 15.75 -4.47 6.16
CA ALA A 10 16.77 -5.34 6.73
C ALA A 10 16.28 -6.80 6.83
N SER A 11 15.00 -7.00 7.10
CA SER A 11 14.36 -8.32 7.12
C SER A 11 12.84 -8.20 6.91
N ILE A 12 12.23 -9.28 6.44
CA ILE A 12 10.77 -9.42 6.34
C ILE A 12 10.35 -10.78 6.88
N ASP A 13 9.26 -10.81 7.64
CA ASP A 13 8.64 -12.02 8.19
C ASP A 13 7.11 -11.95 8.02
N SER A 14 6.41 -12.98 8.52
CA SER A 14 4.95 -13.11 8.41
C SER A 14 4.17 -12.02 9.13
N ASP A 15 4.78 -11.35 10.09
CA ASP A 15 4.09 -10.41 10.99
C ASP A 15 4.24 -8.96 10.50
N LYS A 16 5.04 -8.74 9.45
CA LYS A 16 5.21 -7.44 8.80
C LYS A 16 4.26 -7.28 7.64
N THR A 17 3.74 -6.06 7.48
CA THR A 17 2.87 -5.70 6.34
C THR A 17 3.31 -4.38 5.76
N ILE A 18 3.44 -4.33 4.44
CA ILE A 18 3.76 -3.12 3.68
C ILE A 18 2.47 -2.57 3.07
N GLY A 19 2.20 -1.29 3.28
CA GLY A 19 1.10 -0.58 2.62
C GLY A 19 1.65 0.38 1.57
N VAL A 20 1.00 0.43 0.41
CA VAL A 20 1.36 1.35 -0.69
C VAL A 20 0.12 2.14 -1.08
N VAL A 21 0.19 3.46 -0.95
CA VAL A 21 -0.87 4.37 -1.43
C VAL A 21 -0.50 4.83 -2.84
N MET A 22 -1.38 4.50 -3.79
CA MET A 22 -1.20 4.89 -5.19
C MET A 22 -2.14 6.04 -5.53
N ARG A 23 -1.61 7.04 -6.23
CA ARG A 23 -2.38 8.16 -6.78
C ARG A 23 -2.38 8.05 -8.30
N SER A 24 -3.54 8.15 -8.92
CA SER A 24 -3.67 8.28 -10.36
C SER A 24 -3.72 9.77 -10.74
N GLU A 25 -2.95 10.16 -11.76
CA GLU A 25 -3.05 11.49 -12.38
C GLU A 25 -3.95 11.39 -13.61
N GLY A 26 -5.14 12.01 -13.53
CA GLY A 26 -6.11 12.01 -14.62
C GLY A 26 -7.08 10.83 -14.62
N LYS A 27 -7.79 10.66 -15.75
CA LYS A 27 -8.77 9.58 -15.92
C LYS A 27 -8.06 8.32 -16.43
N LEU A 28 -8.40 7.18 -15.86
CA LEU A 28 -7.99 5.87 -16.37
C LEU A 28 -8.80 5.56 -17.64
N ASN A 29 -8.10 5.29 -18.74
CA ASN A 29 -8.70 5.03 -20.05
C ASN A 29 -9.07 3.55 -20.29
N SER A 30 -8.58 2.64 -19.44
CA SER A 30 -8.90 1.21 -19.47
C SER A 30 -9.93 0.87 -18.40
N ASP A 31 -10.72 -0.16 -18.66
CA ASP A 31 -11.62 -0.81 -17.72
C ASP A 31 -10.88 -1.60 -16.62
N ARG A 32 -9.56 -1.78 -16.75
CA ARG A 32 -8.73 -2.52 -15.79
C ARG A 32 -7.47 -1.74 -15.43
N PHE A 33 -7.12 -1.81 -14.16
CA PHE A 33 -5.84 -1.35 -13.63
C PHE A 33 -5.02 -2.57 -13.20
N SER A 34 -3.74 -2.61 -13.58
CA SER A 34 -2.81 -3.65 -13.15
C SER A 34 -1.67 -3.04 -12.35
N ALA A 35 -1.39 -3.61 -11.18
CA ALA A 35 -0.19 -3.30 -10.41
C ALA A 35 0.63 -4.58 -10.21
N GLN A 36 1.95 -4.42 -10.26
CA GLN A 36 2.90 -5.48 -9.96
C GLN A 36 3.89 -4.98 -8.93
N ALA A 37 4.13 -5.80 -7.91
CA ALA A 37 5.20 -5.61 -6.95
C ALA A 37 6.16 -6.81 -7.02
N ALA A 38 7.44 -6.53 -6.84
CA ALA A 38 8.49 -7.54 -6.81
C ALA A 38 9.27 -7.40 -5.51
N MET A 39 9.53 -8.53 -4.84
CA MET A 39 10.32 -8.58 -3.62
C MET A 39 11.45 -9.58 -3.80
N LEU A 40 12.68 -9.07 -3.80
CA LEU A 40 13.90 -9.86 -3.85
C LEU A 40 14.45 -10.05 -2.42
N TYR A 41 14.55 -11.28 -1.95
CA TYR A 41 14.96 -11.58 -0.58
C TYR A 41 15.82 -12.85 -0.51
N SER A 42 16.57 -12.99 0.57
CA SER A 42 17.32 -14.21 0.88
C SER A 42 16.61 -14.99 1.99
N THR A 43 16.48 -16.31 1.84
CA THR A 43 15.91 -17.15 2.90
C THR A 43 16.95 -17.47 3.98
N PRO A 44 16.53 -17.92 5.18
CA PRO A 44 17.45 -18.42 6.20
C PRO A 44 18.34 -19.58 5.71
N ASP A 45 17.86 -20.35 4.74
CA ASP A 45 18.60 -21.45 4.11
C ASP A 45 19.67 -20.98 3.09
N GLY A 46 19.77 -19.66 2.84
CA GLY A 46 20.76 -19.07 1.94
C GLY A 46 20.29 -18.89 0.49
N ASP A 47 19.06 -19.26 0.15
CA ASP A 47 18.53 -19.09 -1.21
C ASP A 47 18.20 -17.62 -1.51
N ARG A 48 18.59 -17.13 -2.70
CA ARG A 48 18.10 -15.85 -3.22
C ARG A 48 16.82 -16.08 -4.03
N LYS A 49 15.69 -15.53 -3.56
CA LYS A 49 14.36 -15.70 -4.18
C LYS A 49 13.75 -14.37 -4.59
N LEU A 50 12.99 -14.38 -5.69
CA LEU A 50 12.17 -13.26 -6.15
C LEU A 50 10.69 -13.65 -6.04
N ARG A 51 9.91 -12.90 -5.27
CA ARG A 51 8.45 -13.05 -5.18
C ARG A 51 7.80 -11.93 -5.99
N ILE A 52 6.93 -12.32 -6.92
CA ILE A 52 6.12 -11.38 -7.72
C ILE A 52 4.68 -11.42 -7.23
N ILE A 53 4.09 -10.25 -7.03
CA ILE A 53 2.69 -10.08 -6.65
C ILE A 53 2.03 -9.31 -7.79
N ASN A 54 1.07 -9.96 -8.46
CA ASN A 54 0.30 -9.37 -9.55
C ASN A 54 -1.11 -9.09 -9.07
N LEU A 55 -1.57 -7.86 -9.28
CA LEU A 55 -2.92 -7.42 -8.94
C LEU A 55 -3.59 -6.83 -10.17
N ILE A 56 -4.82 -7.25 -10.45
CA ILE A 56 -5.65 -6.65 -11.50
C ILE A 56 -6.97 -6.25 -10.87
N LEU A 57 -7.31 -4.96 -10.98
CA LEU A 57 -8.50 -4.36 -10.41
C LEU A 57 -9.40 -3.79 -11.52
N PRO A 58 -10.72 -3.90 -11.39
CA PRO A 58 -11.63 -3.18 -12.28
C PRO A 58 -11.57 -1.68 -12.02
N VAL A 59 -11.65 -0.88 -13.07
CA VAL A 59 -11.80 0.58 -12.99
C VAL A 59 -13.28 0.91 -12.93
N ALA A 60 -13.71 1.54 -11.85
CA ALA A 60 -15.09 1.96 -11.66
C ALA A 60 -15.31 3.41 -12.13
N ASP A 61 -16.42 3.65 -12.83
CA ASP A 61 -16.89 4.96 -13.29
C ASP A 61 -17.90 5.61 -12.31
N LYS A 62 -18.45 4.82 -11.39
CA LYS A 62 -19.46 5.23 -10.41
C LYS A 62 -18.97 4.99 -8.99
N LEU A 63 -19.18 5.97 -8.12
CA LEU A 63 -18.84 5.90 -6.69
C LEU A 63 -19.51 4.70 -5.98
N SER A 64 -20.74 4.35 -6.35
CA SER A 64 -21.46 3.20 -5.78
C SER A 64 -20.73 1.87 -6.00
N ASN A 65 -20.06 1.72 -7.14
CA ASN A 65 -19.26 0.53 -7.43
C ASN A 65 -17.97 0.53 -6.61
N VAL A 66 -17.32 1.70 -6.47
CA VAL A 66 -16.13 1.83 -5.60
C VAL A 66 -16.46 1.42 -4.16
N LEU A 67 -17.52 1.99 -3.57
CA LEU A 67 -17.92 1.70 -2.19
C LEU A 67 -18.42 0.27 -2.00
N ARG A 68 -18.94 -0.38 -3.05
CA ARG A 68 -19.36 -1.78 -2.99
C ARG A 68 -18.17 -2.74 -2.94
N TYR A 69 -17.08 -2.42 -3.63
CA TYR A 69 -15.91 -3.30 -3.76
C TYR A 69 -14.72 -2.85 -2.91
N VAL A 70 -14.85 -1.77 -2.14
CA VAL A 70 -13.77 -1.28 -1.29
C VAL A 70 -13.46 -2.31 -0.20
N ASP A 71 -12.18 -2.60 -0.02
CA ASP A 71 -11.68 -3.30 1.16
C ASP A 71 -11.48 -2.25 2.26
N GLN A 72 -12.49 -2.14 3.13
CA GLN A 72 -12.48 -1.18 4.22
C GLN A 72 -11.36 -1.47 5.23
N GLU A 73 -11.03 -2.74 5.47
CA GLU A 73 -10.00 -3.13 6.43
C GLU A 73 -8.61 -2.72 5.93
N ALA A 74 -8.30 -2.99 4.66
CA ALA A 74 -7.05 -2.57 4.04
C ALA A 74 -6.92 -1.04 4.03
N LEU A 75 -8.01 -0.33 3.71
CA LEU A 75 -8.05 1.13 3.70
C LEU A 75 -7.78 1.70 5.10
N THR A 76 -8.51 1.24 6.12
CA THR A 76 -8.33 1.68 7.51
C THR A 76 -6.93 1.36 8.02
N HIS A 77 -6.40 0.17 7.72
CA HIS A 77 -5.03 -0.20 8.11
C HIS A 77 -3.97 0.73 7.49
N CYS A 78 -4.11 1.09 6.21
CA CYS A 78 -3.23 2.06 5.57
C CYS A 78 -3.31 3.45 6.22
N PHE A 79 -4.52 3.95 6.49
CA PHE A 79 -4.68 5.24 7.17
C PHE A 79 -4.10 5.26 8.57
N ILE A 80 -4.27 4.19 9.35
CA ILE A 80 -3.67 4.08 10.68
C ILE A 80 -2.14 4.12 10.56
N LYS A 81 -1.54 3.36 9.62
CA LYS A 81 -0.08 3.38 9.41
C LYS A 81 0.44 4.76 9.01
N GLU A 82 -0.28 5.45 8.12
CA GLU A 82 0.06 6.83 7.74
C GLU A 82 -0.03 7.77 8.95
N SER A 83 -1.08 7.65 9.75
CA SER A 83 -1.28 8.46 10.96
C SER A 83 -0.16 8.26 11.98
N LEU A 84 0.25 7.00 12.19
CA LEU A 84 1.34 6.64 13.09
C LEU A 84 2.68 7.23 12.64
N SER A 85 2.87 7.50 11.34
CA SER A 85 4.09 8.18 10.85
C SER A 85 4.23 9.62 11.38
N PHE A 86 3.15 10.25 11.82
CA PHE A 86 3.17 11.57 12.44
C PHE A 86 3.44 11.55 13.95
N MET A 87 3.52 10.37 14.57
CA MET A 87 3.79 10.24 16.00
C MET A 87 5.15 10.90 16.35
N GLY A 88 5.17 11.76 17.36
CA GLY A 88 6.38 12.53 17.72
C GLY A 88 6.61 13.79 16.88
N HIS A 89 5.88 13.97 15.77
CA HIS A 89 5.91 15.19 14.95
C HIS A 89 4.67 16.08 15.14
N LYS A 90 3.51 15.48 15.43
CA LYS A 90 2.24 16.17 15.68
C LYS A 90 1.68 15.84 17.06
N LYS A 91 0.76 16.67 17.55
CA LYS A 91 0.04 16.38 18.80
C LYS A 91 -0.91 15.19 18.59
N VAL A 92 -1.09 14.39 19.63
CA VAL A 92 -1.99 13.21 19.59
C VAL A 92 -3.42 13.58 19.19
N VAL A 93 -3.89 14.77 19.58
CA VAL A 93 -5.22 15.28 19.20
C VAL A 93 -5.34 15.44 17.69
N GLU A 94 -4.34 16.06 17.04
CA GLU A 94 -4.30 16.27 15.59
C GLU A 94 -4.18 14.94 14.82
N ILE A 95 -3.45 13.95 15.38
CA ILE A 95 -3.36 12.60 14.79
C ILE A 95 -4.72 11.89 14.87
N LYS A 96 -5.45 12.06 15.98
CA LYS A 96 -6.78 11.46 16.16
C LYS A 96 -7.79 12.03 15.16
N GLU A 97 -7.78 13.34 14.94
CA GLU A 97 -8.63 14.03 13.94
C GLU A 97 -8.33 13.60 12.49
N PHE A 98 -7.14 13.10 12.20
CA PHE A 98 -6.82 12.55 10.88
C PHE A 98 -7.41 11.15 10.67
N ILE A 99 -7.64 10.39 11.75
CA ILE A 99 -8.20 9.03 11.69
C ILE A 99 -9.74 9.06 11.71
N THR A 100 -10.35 10.03 12.40
CA THR A 100 -11.80 10.11 12.70
C THR A 100 -12.42 11.38 12.14
#